data_AF-A0A2S0KE89-F1
#
_entry.id   AF-A0A2S0KE89-F1
#
_cell.length_a   1.000
_cell.length_b   1.000
_cell.length_c   1.000
_cell.angle_alpha   90.00
_cell.angle_beta   90.00
_cell.angle_gamma   90.00
#
_symmetry.space_group_name_H-M   'P 1'
#
loop_
_entity.id
_entity.type
_entity.pdbx_description
1 polymer ?
#
loop_
_entity_poly.entity_id
_entity_poly.type
_entity_poly.pdbx_seq_one_letter_code
_entity_poly.pdbx_strand_id
1 'polypeptide(L)' 'MPVAPTSAHVDRRALEVQDRLAQRGHHRAAIVPDLLIAAIAEYADLTVLHVDKDFELIAGVADQPIERLAGDF' A
#
# COMPACT_ATOMS: atom_id res chain seq x y z
N MET A 1 17.78 11.07 -6.84
CA MET A 1 16.88 9.91 -6.64
C MET A 1 15.63 10.17 -7.46
N PRO A 2 15.12 9.18 -8.22
CA PRO A 2 13.84 9.35 -8.93
C PRO A 2 12.70 9.51 -7.91
N VAL A 3 11.68 10.27 -8.27
CA VAL A 3 10.50 10.51 -7.45
C VAL A 3 9.29 9.95 -8.19
N ALA A 4 8.51 9.08 -7.54
CA ALA A 4 7.24 8.60 -8.05
C ALA A 4 6.14 9.61 -7.68
N PRO A 5 5.45 10.24 -8.66
CA PRO A 5 4.44 11.25 -8.38
C PRO A 5 3.12 10.62 -7.93
N THR A 6 2.36 11.35 -7.11
CA THR A 6 0.94 11.04 -6.91
C THR A 6 0.09 11.50 -8.10
N SER A 7 -1.15 11.03 -8.17
CA SER A 7 -2.16 11.49 -9.11
C SER A 7 -3.57 11.24 -8.55
N ALA A 8 -4.59 11.85 -9.15
CA ALA A 8 -5.98 11.56 -8.80
C ALA A 8 -6.36 10.07 -8.98
N HIS A 9 -5.65 9.32 -9.84
CA HIS A 9 -5.83 7.88 -9.99
C HIS A 9 -5.30 7.11 -8.78
N VAL A 10 -4.12 7.49 -8.29
CA VAL A 10 -3.52 6.95 -7.07
C VAL A 10 -4.42 7.20 -5.86
N ASP A 11 -4.91 8.44 -5.71
CA ASP A 11 -5.78 8.81 -4.59
C ASP A 11 -7.07 7.97 -4.57
N ARG A 12 -7.69 7.78 -5.75
CA ARG A 12 -8.88 6.92 -5.87
C ARG A 12 -8.56 5.48 -5.54
N ARG A 13 -7.42 4.97 -6.02
CA ARG A 13 -7.01 3.60 -5.75
C ARG A 13 -6.76 3.36 -4.25
N ALA A 14 -6.13 4.31 -3.57
CA ALA A 14 -5.92 4.24 -2.12
C ALA A 14 -7.26 4.15 -1.36
N LEU A 15 -8.29 4.89 -1.78
CA LEU A 15 -9.65 4.79 -1.21
C LEU A 15 -10.30 3.44 -1.50
N GLU A 16 -10.17 2.90 -2.71
CA GLU A 16 -10.68 1.56 -3.04
C GLU A 16 -10.05 0.47 -2.17
N VAL A 17 -8.73 0.54 -1.94
CA VAL A 17 -8.01 -0.39 -1.06
C VAL A 17 -8.50 -0.23 0.38
N GLN A 18 -8.70 1.01 0.86
CA GLN A 18 -9.26 1.28 2.18
C GLN A 18 -10.66 0.66 2.35
N ASP A 19 -11.55 0.81 1.36
CA ASP A 19 -12.88 0.23 1.38
C ASP A 19 -12.83 -1.31 1.44
N ARG A 20 -11.90 -1.92 0.69
CA ARG A 20 -11.69 -3.38 0.70
C ARG A 20 -11.13 -3.90 2.03
N LEU A 21 -10.30 -3.10 2.72
CA LEU A 21 -9.87 -3.39 4.09
C LEU A 21 -11.03 -3.22 5.07
N ALA A 22 -11.84 -2.18 4.91
CA ALA A 22 -12.99 -1.92 5.76
C ALA A 22 -14.04 -3.05 5.70
N GLN A 23 -14.31 -3.58 4.51
CA GLN A 23 -15.18 -4.75 4.30
C GLN A 23 -14.69 -6.00 5.05
N ARG A 24 -13.39 -6.09 5.34
CA ARG A 24 -12.77 -7.17 6.13
C ARG A 24 -12.60 -6.83 7.61
N GLY A 25 -13.09 -5.68 8.08
CA GLY A 25 -12.94 -5.21 9.46
C GLY A 25 -11.59 -4.52 9.75
N HIS A 26 -10.74 -4.31 8.75
CA HIS A 26 -9.40 -3.72 8.87
C HIS A 26 -9.33 -2.22 8.54
N HIS A 27 -10.45 -1.49 8.65
CA HIS A 27 -10.53 -0.05 8.33
C HIS A 27 -9.59 0.87 9.14
N ARG A 28 -8.99 0.37 10.22
CA ARG A 28 -7.98 1.09 11.04
C ARG A 28 -6.59 0.46 11.00
N ALA A 29 -6.38 -0.53 10.15
CA ALA A 29 -5.11 -1.23 10.07
C ALA A 29 -4.08 -0.36 9.33
N ALA A 30 -4.33 -0.04 8.05
CA ALA A 30 -3.44 0.82 7.28
C ALA A 30 -3.73 2.31 7.51
N ILE A 31 -2.68 3.10 7.73
CA ILE A 31 -2.78 4.57 7.75
C ILE A 31 -2.79 5.13 6.32
N VAL A 32 -3.26 6.38 6.15
CA VAL A 32 -3.38 7.03 4.83
C VAL A 32 -2.06 7.01 4.03
N PRO A 33 -0.88 7.28 4.63
CA PRO A 33 0.38 7.17 3.92
C PRO A 33 0.65 5.78 3.30
N ASP A 34 0.35 4.69 4.00
CA ASP A 34 0.63 3.34 3.51
C ASP A 34 -0.25 3.00 2.31
N LEU A 35 -1.52 3.41 2.36
CA LEU A 35 -2.45 3.25 1.24
C LEU A 35 -1.99 4.01 0.00
N LEU A 36 -1.47 5.23 0.17
CA LEU A 36 -0.92 6.02 -0.93
C LEU A 36 0.37 5.40 -1.48
N ILE A 37 1.29 4.97 -0.61
CA ILE A 37 2.54 4.31 -1.02
C ILE A 37 2.23 3.04 -1.81
N ALA A 38 1.30 2.22 -1.31
CA ALA A 38 0.87 0.99 -1.96
C ALA A 38 0.26 1.27 -3.34
N ALA A 39 -0.65 2.25 -3.44
CA ALA A 39 -1.28 2.64 -4.71
C ALA A 39 -0.29 3.24 -5.72
N ILE A 40 0.69 4.03 -5.25
CA ILE A 40 1.77 4.56 -6.11
C ILE A 40 2.60 3.40 -6.66
N ALA A 41 2.99 2.44 -5.81
CA ALA A 41 3.79 1.30 -6.22
C ALA A 41 3.03 0.41 -7.22
N GLU A 42 1.75 0.15 -6.97
CA GLU A 42 0.87 -0.58 -7.91
C GLU A 42 0.79 0.14 -9.27
N TYR A 43 0.57 1.45 -9.28
CA TYR A 43 0.47 2.24 -10.52
C TYR A 43 1.80 2.32 -11.29
N ALA A 44 2.91 2.40 -10.57
CA ALA A 44 4.25 2.54 -11.15
C ALA A 44 4.93 1.20 -11.46
N ASP A 45 4.25 0.07 -11.27
CA ASP A 45 4.79 -1.30 -11.42
C ASP A 45 6.06 -1.53 -10.57
N LEU A 46 5.96 -1.16 -9.29
CA LEU A 46 7.04 -1.26 -8.30
C LEU A 46 6.65 -2.20 -7.16
N THR A 47 7.65 -2.85 -6.57
CA THR A 47 7.52 -3.57 -5.30
C THR A 47 7.65 -2.60 -4.12
N VAL A 48 6.73 -2.68 -3.15
CA VAL A 48 6.87 -1.92 -1.89
C VAL A 48 7.91 -2.61 -1.00
N LEU A 49 9.01 -1.93 -0.69
CA LEU A 49 9.97 -2.35 0.33
C LEU A 49 9.56 -1.79 1.70
N HIS A 50 9.39 -2.64 2.71
CA HIS A 50 8.86 -2.19 4.01
C HIS A 50 9.41 -2.95 5.23
N VAL A 51 9.18 -2.36 6.41
CA VAL A 51 9.29 -3.00 7.74
C VAL A 51 7.99 -2.78 8.52
N ASP A 52 6.86 -2.76 7.83
CA ASP A 52 5.55 -2.54 8.44
C ASP A 52 4.57 -3.64 8.03
N LYS A 53 3.93 -4.29 9.01
CA LYS A 53 2.99 -5.38 8.74
C LYS A 53 1.72 -4.90 8.03
N ASP A 54 1.42 -3.61 8.05
CA ASP A 54 0.21 -3.09 7.42
C ASP A 54 0.26 -3.22 5.88
N PHE A 55 1.46 -3.24 5.28
CA PHE A 55 1.63 -3.56 3.86
C PHE A 55 1.28 -5.01 3.51
N GLU A 56 1.43 -5.96 4.45
CA GLU A 56 0.97 -7.35 4.26
C GLU A 56 -0.56 -7.40 4.18
N LEU A 57 -1.25 -6.63 5.03
CA LEU A 57 -2.71 -6.53 5.02
C LEU A 57 -3.20 -5.85 3.73
N ILE A 58 -2.52 -4.79 3.30
CA ILE A 58 -2.81 -4.11 2.02
C ILE A 58 -2.60 -5.07 0.86
N ALA A 59 -1.47 -5.78 0.77
CA ALA A 59 -1.19 -6.74 -0.29
C ALA A 59 -2.22 -7.87 -0.34
N GLY A 60 -2.70 -8.34 0.81
CA GLY A 60 -3.77 -9.33 0.89
C GLY A 60 -5.12 -8.88 0.29
N VAL A 61 -5.30 -7.57 0.04
CA VAL A 61 -6.43 -7.05 -0.72
C VAL A 61 -6.01 -6.57 -2.10
N ALA A 62 -4.90 -5.88 -2.27
CA ALA A 62 -4.49 -5.27 -3.54
C ALA A 62 -3.84 -6.26 -4.53
N ASP A 63 -3.37 -7.42 -4.06
CA ASP A 63 -2.60 -8.41 -4.84
C ASP A 63 -1.34 -7.82 -5.50
N GLN A 64 -0.73 -6.83 -4.83
CA GLN A 64 0.47 -6.13 -5.30
C GLN A 64 1.76 -6.74 -4.72
N PRO A 65 2.90 -6.65 -5.43
CA PRO A 65 4.17 -7.14 -4.92
C PRO A 65 4.67 -6.31 -3.73
N ILE A 66 5.13 -7.01 -2.70
CA ILE A 66 5.77 -6.43 -1.52
C ILE A 66 7.04 -7.21 -1.19
N GLU A 67 7.99 -6.54 -0.54
CA GLU A 67 9.22 -7.12 -0.02
C GLU A 67 9.49 -6.58 1.38
N ARG A 68 9.71 -7.48 2.33
CA ARG A 68 10.12 -7.10 3.68
C ARG A 68 11.64 -6.94 3.72
N LEU A 69 12.11 -5.80 4.20
CA LEU A 69 13.55 -5.58 4.37
C LEU A 69 14.09 -6.53 5.46
N ALA A 70 15.14 -7.28 5.13
CA ALA A 70 15.81 -8.17 6.08
C ALA A 70 16.69 -7.37 7.06
N GLY A 71 16.53 -7.61 8.36
CA GLY A 71 17.34 -7.01 9.43
C GLY A 71 16.63 -7.03 10.78
N ASP A 72 17.34 -6.56 11.82
CA ASP A 72 16.82 -6.46 13.18
C ASP A 72 16.08 -5.12 13.36
N PHE A 73 14.76 -5.12 13.13
CA PHE A 73 13.88 -3.95 13.23
C PHE A 73 12.59 -4.30 13.97
#